data_AF-A0A3M0YXX1-F1
#
_entry.id   AF-A0A3M0YXX1-F1
#
_cell.length_a   1.000
_cell.length_b   1.000
_cell.length_c   1.000
_cell.angle_alpha   90.00
_cell.angle_beta   90.00
_cell.angle_gamma   90.00
#
_symmetry.space_group_name_H-M   'P 1'
#
loop_
_entity.id
_entity.type
_entity.pdbx_description
1 polymer ?
#
loop_
_entity_poly.entity_id
_entity_poly.type
_entity_poly.pdbx_seq_one_letter_code
_entity_poly.pdbx_strand_id
1 'polypeptide(L)' 'MNYFRKIFKWLKLAGKKPRTSPTLPSESEFEFWYNFMIEELNEARTAFEKKDLNKLIDAIIDLHWVHANLVFFTG' A
#
# COMPACT_ATOMS: atom_id res chain seq x y z
N MET A 1 -5.27 16.99 11.78
CA MET A 1 -4.71 15.68 12.20
C MET A 1 -3.93 15.09 11.03
N ASN A 2 -2.62 14.86 11.18
CA ASN A 2 -1.71 14.38 10.12
C ASN A 2 -2.20 13.04 9.52
N TYR A 3 -2.20 12.91 8.18
CA TYR A 3 -2.58 11.71 7.43
C TYR A 3 -1.84 10.45 7.93
N PHE A 4 -0.53 10.58 8.19
CA PHE A 4 0.29 9.51 8.76
C PHE A 4 -0.20 9.04 10.13
N ARG A 5 -0.70 9.95 10.99
CA ARG A 5 -1.30 9.57 12.28
C ARG A 5 -2.61 8.80 12.13
N LYS A 6 -3.38 9.06 11.05
CA LYS A 6 -4.61 8.30 10.77
C LYS A 6 -4.27 6.87 10.35
N ILE A 7 -3.32 6.71 9.44
CA ILE A 7 -2.84 5.39 8.99
C ILE A 7 -2.30 4.59 10.18
N PHE A 8 -1.41 5.19 10.98
CA PHE A 8 -0.84 4.53 12.16
C PHE A 8 -1.91 4.04 13.14
N LYS A 9 -2.97 4.83 13.38
CA LYS A 9 -4.12 4.43 14.22
C LYS A 9 -4.92 3.30 13.57
N TRP A 10 -5.18 3.38 12.27
CA TRP A 10 -5.91 2.34 11.54
C TRP A 10 -5.16 1.01 11.58
N LEU A 11 -3.85 1.01 11.35
CA LEU A 11 -3.00 -0.19 11.41
C LEU A 11 -3.08 -0.87 12.79
N LYS A 12 -3.06 -0.08 13.86
CA LYS A 12 -3.27 -0.61 15.23
C LYS A 12 -4.66 -1.23 15.41
N LEU A 13 -5.71 -0.58 14.92
CA LEU A 13 -7.08 -1.12 14.98
C LEU A 13 -7.22 -2.41 14.16
N ALA A 14 -6.50 -2.52 13.03
CA ALA A 14 -6.44 -3.71 12.20
C ALA A 14 -5.54 -4.83 12.76
N GLY A 15 -5.05 -4.69 14.00
CA GLY A 15 -4.20 -5.69 14.65
C GLY A 15 -2.76 -5.75 14.12
N LYS A 16 -2.35 -4.78 13.29
CA LYS A 16 -0.97 -4.66 12.80
C LYS A 16 -0.11 -3.94 13.82
N LYS A 17 1.21 -4.18 13.77
CA LYS A 17 2.22 -3.53 14.61
C LYS A 17 3.01 -2.53 13.75
N PRO A 18 2.48 -1.32 13.49
CA PRO A 18 3.19 -0.33 12.69
C PRO A 18 4.50 0.05 13.38
N ARG A 19 5.56 0.19 12.59
CA ARG A 19 6.89 0.60 13.05
C ARG A 19 6.91 2.09 13.31
N THR A 20 7.78 2.52 14.21
CA THR A 20 7.97 3.93 14.59
C THR A 20 9.34 4.47 14.20
N SER A 21 10.17 3.61 13.60
CA SER A 21 11.53 3.90 13.16
C SER A 21 11.89 2.99 11.97
N PRO A 22 12.75 3.47 11.04
CA PRO A 22 13.36 2.68 9.98
C PRO A 22 13.86 1.32 10.46
N THR A 23 13.25 0.25 9.96
CA THR A 23 13.65 -1.12 10.28
C THR A 23 13.55 -1.97 9.04
N LEU A 24 14.61 -2.71 8.72
CA LEU A 24 14.55 -3.68 7.63
C LEU A 24 13.41 -4.69 7.92
N PRO A 25 12.43 -4.81 7.01
CA PRO A 25 11.42 -5.85 7.13
C PRO A 25 12.02 -7.23 6.85
N SER A 26 11.32 -8.28 7.25
CA SER A 26 11.69 -9.65 6.87
C SER A 26 11.57 -9.85 5.36
N GLU A 27 12.23 -10.88 4.82
CA GLU A 27 12.11 -11.25 3.40
C GLU A 27 10.65 -11.49 3.00
N SER A 28 9.88 -12.16 3.86
CA SER A 28 8.44 -12.38 3.65
C SER A 28 7.60 -11.09 3.67
N GLU A 29 7.96 -10.12 4.51
CA GLU A 29 7.30 -8.80 4.51
C GLU A 29 7.67 -8.02 3.24
N PHE A 30 8.92 -8.07 2.80
CA PHE A 30 9.37 -7.48 1.54
C PHE A 30 8.61 -8.05 0.35
N GLU A 31 8.53 -9.39 0.26
CA GLU A 31 7.82 -10.08 -0.82
C GLU A 31 6.32 -9.76 -0.81
N PHE A 32 5.70 -9.72 0.37
CA PHE A 32 4.29 -9.34 0.51
C PHE A 32 4.01 -7.94 -0.08
N TRP A 33 4.79 -6.93 0.31
CA TRP A 33 4.61 -5.56 -0.19
C TRP A 33 4.95 -5.40 -1.66
N TYR A 34 5.99 -6.10 -2.12
CA TYR A 34 6.34 -6.14 -3.54
C TYR A 34 5.17 -6.70 -4.37
N ASN A 35 4.61 -7.84 -3.97
CA ASN A 35 3.51 -8.48 -4.68
C ASN A 35 2.26 -7.59 -4.70
N PHE A 36 1.92 -6.93 -3.58
CA PHE A 36 0.83 -5.96 -3.52
C PHE A 36 1.03 -4.80 -4.52
N MET A 37 2.24 -4.21 -4.59
CA MET A 37 2.51 -3.15 -5.57
C MET A 37 2.35 -3.65 -7.02
N ILE A 38 2.83 -4.85 -7.31
CA ILE A 38 2.75 -5.44 -8.65
C ILE A 38 1.30 -5.76 -9.05
N GLU A 39 0.47 -6.20 -8.11
CA GLU A 39 -0.97 -6.44 -8.32
C GLU A 39 -1.66 -5.16 -8.80
N GLU A 40 -1.56 -4.07 -8.03
CA GLU A 40 -2.23 -2.81 -8.38
C GLU A 40 -1.70 -2.17 -9.68
N LEU A 41 -0.40 -2.32 -9.95
CA LEU A 41 0.18 -1.89 -11.23
C LEU A 41 -0.39 -2.68 -12.42
N ASN A 42 -0.62 -3.98 -12.26
CA ASN A 42 -1.23 -4.81 -13.28
C ASN A 42 -2.71 -4.48 -13.48
N GLU A 43 -3.43 -4.14 -12.41
CA GLU A 43 -4.80 -3.63 -12.49
C GLU A 43 -4.87 -2.33 -13.28
N ALA A 44 -4.01 -1.36 -12.93
CA ALA A 44 -3.91 -0.09 -13.64
C ALA A 44 -3.58 -0.30 -15.13
N ARG A 45 -2.63 -1.19 -15.45
CA ARG A 45 -2.29 -1.55 -16.83
C ARG A 45 -3.50 -2.11 -17.58
N THR A 46 -4.21 -3.06 -16.97
CA THR A 46 -5.41 -3.68 -17.55
C THR A 46 -6.52 -2.63 -17.78
N ALA A 47 -6.68 -1.69 -16.85
CA ALA A 47 -7.64 -0.61 -16.96
C ALA A 47 -7.32 0.33 -18.14
N PHE A 48 -6.03 0.66 -18.35
CA PHE A 48 -5.59 1.40 -19.54
C PHE A 48 -5.89 0.64 -20.84
N GLU A 49 -5.55 -0.65 -20.91
CA GLU A 49 -5.80 -1.50 -22.08
C GLU A 49 -7.30 -1.55 -22.43
N LYS A 50 -8.17 -1.60 -21.43
CA LYS A 50 -9.63 -1.68 -21.58
C LYS A 50 -10.32 -0.31 -21.67
N LYS A 51 -9.59 0.79 -21.49
CA LYS A 51 -10.13 2.16 -21.37
C LYS A 51 -11.21 2.27 -20.26
N ASP A 52 -11.04 1.54 -19.16
CA ASP A 52 -11.94 1.56 -18.01
C ASP A 52 -11.47 2.60 -17.00
N LEU A 53 -12.11 3.77 -17.02
CA LEU A 53 -11.73 4.89 -16.14
C LEU A 53 -11.99 4.60 -14.67
N ASN A 54 -13.07 3.88 -14.33
CA ASN A 54 -13.40 3.59 -12.94
C ASN A 54 -12.35 2.66 -12.34
N LYS A 55 -11.97 1.61 -13.08
CA LYS A 55 -10.91 0.70 -12.64
C LYS A 55 -9.54 1.35 -12.60
N LEU A 56 -9.26 2.30 -13.48
CA LEU A 56 -8.02 3.07 -13.42
C LEU A 56 -7.95 3.92 -12.15
N ILE A 57 -9.04 4.59 -11.78
CA ILE A 57 -9.10 5.40 -10.55
C ILE A 57 -8.93 4.51 -9.30
N ASP A 58 -9.61 3.36 -9.27
CA ASP A 58 -9.52 2.33 -8.22
C ASP A 58 -8.04 1.93 -7.99
N ALA A 59 -7.39 1.41 -9.04
CA ALA A 59 -6.00 0.95 -8.96
C ALA A 59 -5.00 2.06 -8.57
N ILE A 60 -5.25 3.31 -8.98
CA ILE A 60 -4.41 4.46 -8.56
C ILE A 60 -4.58 4.76 -7.07
N ILE A 61 -5.82 4.72 -6.56
CA ILE A 61 -6.10 4.92 -5.13
C ILE A 61 -5.46 3.79 -4.31
N ASP A 62 -5.53 2.56 -4.80
CA ASP A 62 -4.95 1.39 -4.13
C ASP A 62 -3.42 1.45 -4.13
N LEU A 63 -2.79 1.84 -5.26
CA LEU A 63 -1.35 2.14 -5.30
C LEU A 63 -0.93 3.22 -4.29
N HIS A 64 -1.71 4.30 -4.20
CA HIS A 64 -1.47 5.35 -3.24
C HIS A 64 -1.56 4.81 -1.80
N TRP A 65 -2.53 3.95 -1.53
CA TRP A 65 -2.67 3.30 -0.24
C TRP A 65 -1.47 2.40 0.07
N VAL A 66 -1.03 1.57 -0.88
CA VAL A 66 0.16 0.71 -0.71
C VAL A 66 1.40 1.54 -0.39
N HIS A 67 1.67 2.60 -1.16
CA HIS A 67 2.80 3.50 -0.91
C HIS A 67 2.73 4.20 0.44
N ALA A 68 1.56 4.72 0.82
CA ALA A 68 1.38 5.42 2.08
C ALA A 68 1.49 4.51 3.31
N ASN A 69 1.19 3.21 3.15
CA ASN A 69 1.29 2.24 4.22
C ASN A 69 2.69 1.63 4.32
N LEU A 70 3.39 1.41 3.20
CA LEU A 70 4.71 0.78 3.15
C LEU A 70 5.68 1.38 4.18
N VAL A 71 5.70 2.70 4.34
CA VAL A 71 6.55 3.40 5.31
C VAL A 71 6.32 2.90 6.74
N PHE A 72 5.11 2.52 7.14
CA PHE A 72 4.85 1.99 8.48
C PHE A 72 5.30 0.54 8.68
N PHE A 73 5.73 -0.14 7.62
CA PHE A 73 6.18 -1.53 7.65
C PHE A 73 7.67 -1.68 7.36
N THR A 74 8.28 -0.70 6.68
CA THR A 74 9.74 -0.62 6.44
C THR A 74 10.43 0.45 7.29
N GLY A 75 9.70 1.38 7.90
CA GLY A 75 10.33 2.48 8.65
C GLY A 75 9.56 3.75 8.87
#